data_AF-A0A484N133-F1
#
_entry.id   AF-A0A484N133-F1
#
_cell.length_a   1.000
_cell.length_b   1.000
_cell.length_c   1.000
_cell.angle_alpha   90.00
_cell.angle_beta   90.00
_cell.angle_gamma   90.00
#
_symmetry.space_group_name_H-M   'P 1'
#
loop_
_entity.id
_entity.type
_entity.pdbx_description
1 polymer ?
#
loop_
_entity_poly.entity_id
_entity_poly.type
_entity_poly.pdbx_seq_one_letter_code
_entity_poly.pdbx_strand_id
1 'polypeptide(L)'
;MTDSCENLPSSAKISNLNCIDLSNPDNKASASLLKQACTESGFFYVINHGISQEFMDEVFEQSKKLFELPLKEKMKLLRNEKHRGYTPMLDEHLDTVNQIHGDYKEGYYIGIELPKDDPEAERPFYGPNKWPAEDILPGWRGTMEKYHQEALKVALEIAKIIALALDMDVDFFLQPEYLGKPIATLRLLHYEGKYSDPAKGIFGAGAHSDYGFITLLATDENYGLQKLVPMHTECNWWS
;
A
#
# COMPACT_ATOMS: atom_id res chain seq x y z
N MET A 1 18.11 -3.30 -13.85
CA MET A 1 18.25 -2.04 -14.60
C MET A 1 17.64 -0.97 -13.73
N THR A 2 18.31 0.16 -13.55
CA THR A 2 17.85 1.27 -12.70
C THR A 2 16.71 1.98 -13.42
N ASP A 3 15.50 1.94 -12.90
CA ASP A 3 14.41 2.76 -13.42
C ASP A 3 14.68 4.22 -13.04
N SER A 4 15.17 4.99 -14.00
CA SER A 4 15.19 6.44 -13.91
C SER A 4 13.77 6.96 -14.07
N CYS A 5 13.43 8.03 -13.35
CA CYS A 5 12.15 8.74 -13.46
C CYS A 5 11.87 9.31 -14.89
N GLU A 6 12.71 9.00 -15.90
CA GLU A 6 12.65 9.45 -17.29
C GLU A 6 12.05 8.42 -18.28
N ASN A 7 11.82 7.16 -17.89
CA ASN A 7 11.39 6.08 -18.82
C ASN A 7 9.88 5.74 -18.82
N LEU A 8 9.00 6.66 -18.42
CA LEU A 8 7.55 6.42 -18.46
C LEU A 8 6.94 6.68 -19.86
N PRO A 9 6.05 5.82 -20.37
CA PRO A 9 5.51 5.93 -21.73
C PRO A 9 4.66 7.19 -21.96
N SER A 10 4.89 7.80 -23.13
CA SER A 10 4.29 9.06 -23.58
C SER A 10 2.89 8.87 -24.15
N SER A 11 1.84 9.04 -23.33
CA SER A 11 0.53 9.55 -23.79
C SER A 11 -0.50 9.90 -22.69
N ALA A 12 -0.17 9.80 -21.40
CA ALA A 12 -0.92 10.48 -20.34
C ALA A 12 -0.15 11.75 -19.94
N LYS A 13 -0.82 12.85 -19.58
CA LYS A 13 -0.15 14.01 -18.97
C LYS A 13 0.46 13.54 -17.65
N ILE A 14 1.73 13.13 -17.68
CA ILE A 14 2.47 12.66 -16.51
C ILE A 14 2.36 13.75 -15.45
N SER A 15 1.74 13.43 -14.33
CA SER A 15 1.81 14.29 -13.16
C SER A 15 3.28 14.42 -12.78
N ASN A 16 3.81 15.65 -12.73
CA ASN A 16 5.18 15.95 -12.28
C ASN A 16 5.28 15.67 -10.77
N LEU A 17 5.24 14.40 -10.39
CA LEU A 17 5.43 13.98 -9.02
C LEU A 17 6.91 13.97 -8.69
N ASN A 18 7.24 14.47 -7.50
CA ASN A 18 8.61 14.40 -7.00
C ASN A 18 9.03 12.95 -6.80
N CYS A 19 10.31 12.68 -7.08
CA CYS A 19 10.93 11.37 -7.05
C CYS A 19 11.97 11.40 -5.92
N ILE A 20 11.74 10.65 -4.84
CA ILE A 20 12.59 10.59 -3.65
C ILE A 20 13.54 9.40 -3.79
N ASP A 21 14.84 9.67 -3.91
CA ASP A 21 15.88 8.64 -4.02
C ASP A 21 16.41 8.28 -2.62
N LEU A 22 16.15 7.04 -2.18
CA LEU A 22 16.61 6.56 -0.86
C LEU A 22 18.07 6.12 -0.83
N SER A 23 18.74 6.03 -1.99
CA SER A 23 20.18 5.78 -2.06
C SER A 23 21.01 7.07 -1.96
N ASN A 24 20.36 8.24 -2.07
CA ASN A 24 21.03 9.52 -1.97
C ASN A 24 21.47 9.79 -0.52
N PRO A 25 22.76 9.97 -0.24
CA PRO A 25 23.24 10.28 1.10
C PRO A 25 22.85 11.69 1.59
N ASP A 26 22.43 12.59 0.70
CA ASP A 26 21.96 13.93 1.07
C ASP A 26 20.46 13.94 1.41
N ASN A 27 20.17 13.63 2.67
CA ASN A 27 18.80 13.62 3.17
C ASN A 27 18.14 15.02 3.19
N LYS A 28 18.89 16.12 3.05
CA LYS A 28 18.31 17.49 3.03
C LYS A 28 17.65 17.82 1.69
N ALA A 29 18.26 17.39 0.59
CA ALA A 29 17.66 17.52 -0.74
C ALA A 29 16.36 16.70 -0.82
N SER A 30 16.40 15.44 -0.37
CA SER A 30 15.23 14.57 -0.28
C SER A 30 14.13 15.14 0.62
N ALA A 31 14.50 15.72 1.78
CA ALA A 31 13.56 16.36 2.69
C ALA A 31 12.86 17.58 2.04
N SER A 32 13.59 18.38 1.26
CA SER A 32 13.03 19.55 0.55
C SER A 32 12.02 19.13 -0.53
N LEU A 33 12.36 18.11 -1.33
CA LEU A 33 11.46 17.54 -2.34
C LEU A 33 10.22 16.90 -1.72
N LEU A 34 10.39 16.17 -0.61
CA LEU A 34 9.29 15.57 0.12
C LEU A 34 8.35 16.64 0.68
N LYS A 35 8.90 17.69 1.31
CA LYS A 35 8.11 18.81 1.84
C LYS A 35 7.23 19.41 0.76
N GLN A 36 7.81 19.70 -0.41
CA GLN A 36 7.07 20.23 -1.55
C GLN A 36 5.97 19.26 -2.01
N ALA A 37 6.29 17.97 -2.16
CA ALA A 37 5.35 16.96 -2.62
C ALA A 37 4.13 16.83 -1.69
N CYS A 38 4.38 16.81 -0.37
CA CYS A 38 3.34 16.73 0.65
C CYS A 38 2.44 17.99 0.68
N THR A 39 3.00 19.19 0.45
CA THR A 39 2.21 20.44 0.46
C THR A 39 1.44 20.70 -0.83
N GLU A 40 1.94 20.22 -1.97
CA GLU A 40 1.33 20.48 -3.27
C GLU A 40 0.39 19.37 -3.73
N SER A 41 0.83 18.12 -3.62
CA SER A 41 0.18 17.00 -4.30
C SER A 41 -0.27 15.86 -3.38
N GLY A 42 0.31 15.76 -2.17
CA GLY A 42 0.10 14.66 -1.23
C GLY A 42 0.70 13.31 -1.65
N PHE A 43 1.33 13.24 -2.83
CA PHE A 43 1.91 12.03 -3.41
C PHE A 43 3.32 12.29 -3.93
N PHE A 44 4.16 11.25 -3.94
CA PHE A 44 5.50 11.24 -4.52
C PHE A 44 5.89 9.80 -4.90
N TYR A 45 6.86 9.68 -5.80
CA TYR A 45 7.51 8.39 -6.09
C TYR A 45 8.72 8.19 -5.19
N VAL A 46 9.03 6.94 -4.90
CA VAL A 46 10.25 6.54 -4.18
C VAL A 46 11.03 5.60 -5.08
N ILE A 47 12.31 5.90 -5.29
CA ILE A 47 13.21 5.09 -6.12
C ILE A 47 14.43 4.64 -5.31
N ASN A 48 15.14 3.63 -5.82
CA ASN A 48 16.33 3.07 -5.20
C ASN A 48 16.12 2.68 -3.72
N HIS A 49 14.92 2.21 -3.38
CA HIS A 49 14.50 1.83 -2.02
C HIS A 49 15.07 0.48 -1.55
N GLY A 50 15.88 -0.19 -2.36
CA GLY A 50 16.60 -1.41 -2.00
C GLY A 50 15.85 -2.72 -2.19
N ILE A 51 14.58 -2.69 -2.59
CA ILE A 51 13.82 -3.90 -2.95
C ILE A 51 14.04 -4.16 -4.44
N SER A 52 14.61 -5.32 -4.78
CA SER A 52 14.91 -5.68 -6.17
C SER A 52 13.65 -5.93 -6.99
N GLN A 53 13.66 -5.55 -8.27
CA GLN A 53 12.56 -5.81 -9.20
C GLN A 53 12.19 -7.30 -9.26
N GLU A 54 13.17 -8.20 -9.31
CA GLU A 54 12.95 -9.66 -9.31
C GLU A 54 12.09 -10.13 -8.11
N PHE A 55 12.31 -9.54 -6.93
CA PHE A 55 11.53 -9.86 -5.75
C PHE A 55 10.15 -9.20 -5.76
N MET A 56 10.03 -8.00 -6.33
CA MET A 56 8.71 -7.37 -6.56
C MET A 56 7.86 -8.23 -7.50
N ASP A 57 8.45 -8.73 -8.59
CA ASP A 57 7.78 -9.62 -9.55
C ASP A 57 7.33 -10.92 -8.87
N GLU A 58 8.16 -11.50 -8.01
CA GLU A 58 7.80 -12.67 -7.19
C GLU A 58 6.61 -12.37 -6.27
N VAL A 59 6.60 -11.21 -5.60
CA VAL A 59 5.51 -10.78 -4.71
C VAL A 59 4.20 -10.65 -5.49
N PHE A 60 4.22 -10.00 -6.65
CA PHE A 60 3.02 -9.86 -7.49
C PHE A 60 2.52 -11.21 -8.01
N GLU A 61 3.42 -12.10 -8.44
CA GLU A 61 3.07 -13.44 -8.89
C GLU A 61 2.45 -14.27 -7.76
N GLN A 62 3.00 -14.20 -6.54
CA GLN A 62 2.44 -14.88 -5.37
C GLN A 62 1.08 -14.28 -4.95
N SER A 63 0.93 -12.96 -5.03
CA SER A 63 -0.35 -12.28 -4.80
C SER A 63 -1.42 -12.78 -5.79
N LYS A 64 -1.08 -12.86 -7.08
CA LYS A 64 -1.96 -13.39 -8.12
C LYS A 64 -2.40 -14.82 -7.83
N LYS A 65 -1.47 -15.72 -7.48
CA LYS A 65 -1.79 -17.12 -7.15
C LYS A 65 -2.78 -17.24 -6.00
N LEU A 66 -2.68 -16.39 -4.97
CA LEU A 66 -3.66 -16.34 -3.88
C LEU A 66 -5.07 -16.04 -4.42
N PHE A 67 -5.21 -15.02 -5.26
CA PHE A 67 -6.51 -14.60 -5.79
C PHE A 67 -7.08 -15.54 -6.85
N GLU A 68 -6.24 -16.33 -7.51
CA GLU A 68 -6.66 -17.42 -8.41
C GLU A 68 -7.17 -18.68 -7.68
N LEU A 69 -6.96 -18.79 -6.36
CA LEU A 69 -7.51 -19.91 -5.59
C LEU A 69 -9.04 -19.97 -5.69
N PRO A 70 -9.65 -21.17 -5.66
CA PRO A 70 -11.09 -21.31 -5.59
C PRO A 70 -11.66 -20.50 -4.43
N LEU A 71 -12.80 -19.83 -4.64
CA LEU A 71 -13.43 -18.99 -3.60
C LEU A 71 -13.59 -19.74 -2.27
N LYS A 72 -13.94 -21.03 -2.31
CA LYS A 72 -14.06 -21.87 -1.11
C LYS A 72 -12.76 -21.90 -0.28
N GLU A 73 -11.60 -21.90 -0.91
CA GLU A 73 -10.30 -21.88 -0.22
C GLU A 73 -10.01 -20.48 0.33
N LYS A 74 -10.24 -19.41 -0.45
CA LYS A 74 -10.09 -18.01 0.01
C LYS A 74 -11.00 -17.70 1.22
N MET A 75 -12.23 -18.21 1.22
CA MET A 75 -13.19 -18.02 2.31
C MET A 75 -12.79 -18.71 3.63
N LYS A 76 -11.93 -19.73 3.61
CA LYS A 76 -11.35 -20.28 4.87
C LYS A 76 -10.45 -19.27 5.57
N LEU A 77 -9.94 -18.31 4.82
CA LEU A 77 -9.04 -17.25 5.30
C LEU A 77 -9.77 -15.93 5.57
N LEU A 78 -11.11 -15.93 5.66
CA LEU A 78 -11.94 -14.73 5.82
C LEU A 78 -11.41 -13.79 6.92
N ARG A 79 -11.40 -12.49 6.66
CA ARG A 79 -10.89 -11.45 7.56
C ARG A 79 -11.49 -11.57 8.96
N ASN A 80 -10.64 -11.59 9.97
CA ASN A 80 -11.07 -11.62 11.38
C ASN A 80 -11.21 -10.21 11.99
N GLU A 81 -11.63 -10.14 13.25
CA GLU A 81 -11.79 -8.93 14.06
C GLU A 81 -10.50 -8.12 14.25
N LYS A 82 -9.34 -8.72 13.99
CA LYS A 82 -8.02 -8.07 14.03
C LYS A 82 -7.56 -7.60 12.66
N HIS A 83 -8.45 -7.62 11.68
CA HIS A 83 -8.18 -7.26 10.29
C HIS A 83 -7.07 -8.10 9.66
N ARG A 84 -7.07 -9.42 9.90
CA ARG A 84 -6.17 -10.39 9.24
C ARG A 84 -6.95 -11.32 8.33
N GLY A 85 -6.48 -11.48 7.10
CA GLY A 85 -7.04 -12.41 6.12
C GLY A 85 -7.79 -11.76 4.96
N TYR A 86 -8.57 -12.59 4.27
CA TYR A 86 -9.23 -12.32 3.00
C TYR A 86 -10.51 -11.49 3.14
N THR A 87 -10.68 -10.51 2.26
CA THR A 87 -11.93 -9.77 2.06
C THR A 87 -12.52 -10.12 0.69
N PRO A 88 -13.75 -10.65 0.64
CA PRO A 88 -14.39 -10.98 -0.63
C PRO A 88 -14.74 -9.73 -1.44
N MET A 89 -14.99 -9.94 -2.73
CA MET A 89 -15.53 -8.92 -3.63
C MET A 89 -16.76 -8.23 -3.01
N LEU A 90 -16.86 -6.91 -3.18
CA LEU A 90 -17.99 -6.08 -2.73
C LEU A 90 -18.16 -5.98 -1.19
N ASP A 91 -17.23 -6.54 -0.39
CA ASP A 91 -17.31 -6.46 1.07
C ASP A 91 -17.07 -5.04 1.60
N GLU A 92 -16.20 -4.29 0.92
CA GLU A 92 -15.85 -2.92 1.31
C GLU A 92 -16.66 -1.88 0.55
N HIS A 93 -16.96 -0.79 1.25
CA HIS A 93 -17.75 0.31 0.73
C HIS A 93 -17.03 1.62 1.06
N LEU A 94 -16.03 1.98 0.26
CA LEU A 94 -15.20 3.16 0.53
C LEU A 94 -15.92 4.46 0.22
N ASP A 95 -16.79 4.46 -0.78
CA ASP A 95 -17.63 5.61 -1.16
C ASP A 95 -19.10 5.20 -1.16
N THR A 96 -19.72 5.13 0.03
CA THR A 96 -21.13 4.75 0.18
C THR A 96 -22.12 5.70 -0.51
N VAL A 97 -21.66 6.88 -0.95
CA VAL A 97 -22.50 7.88 -1.62
C VAL A 97 -22.58 7.60 -3.12
N ASN A 98 -21.45 7.27 -3.75
CA ASN A 98 -21.37 7.06 -5.19
C ASN A 98 -21.32 5.58 -5.60
N GLN A 99 -21.06 4.67 -4.65
CA GLN A 99 -20.91 3.24 -4.91
C GLN A 99 -22.07 2.42 -4.34
N ILE A 100 -22.92 1.93 -5.25
CA ILE A 100 -24.20 1.31 -4.89
C ILE A 100 -24.04 -0.16 -4.44
N HIS A 101 -23.02 -0.87 -4.96
CA HIS A 101 -22.91 -2.34 -4.81
C HIS A 101 -21.71 -2.80 -3.98
N GLY A 102 -20.88 -1.87 -3.47
CA GLY A 102 -19.57 -2.17 -2.88
C GLY A 102 -18.42 -2.13 -3.90
N ASP A 103 -17.20 -2.09 -3.39
CA ASP A 103 -15.93 -1.99 -4.12
C ASP A 103 -15.68 -3.25 -4.96
N TYR A 104 -15.41 -3.08 -6.27
CA TYR A 104 -15.13 -4.17 -7.20
C TYR A 104 -13.69 -4.67 -7.07
N LYS A 105 -13.33 -5.07 -5.85
CA LYS A 105 -12.04 -5.62 -5.50
C LYS A 105 -12.18 -6.68 -4.42
N GLU A 106 -11.29 -7.65 -4.47
CA GLU A 106 -11.01 -8.51 -3.34
C GLU A 106 -9.66 -8.14 -2.75
N GLY A 107 -9.40 -8.57 -1.51
CA GLY A 107 -8.20 -8.16 -0.81
C GLY A 107 -7.73 -9.16 0.23
N TYR A 108 -6.52 -8.96 0.70
CA TYR A 108 -5.94 -9.74 1.78
C TYR A 108 -5.10 -8.86 2.69
N TYR A 109 -5.35 -8.97 4.00
CA TYR A 109 -4.68 -8.17 5.01
C TYR A 109 -3.67 -9.01 5.79
N ILE A 110 -2.44 -8.52 5.84
CA ILE A 110 -1.32 -9.08 6.62
C ILE A 110 -0.80 -7.96 7.50
N GLY A 111 -0.66 -8.19 8.80
CA GLY A 111 0.05 -7.26 9.68
C GLY A 111 1.33 -7.87 10.21
N ILE A 112 1.95 -7.19 11.18
CA ILE A 112 3.09 -7.75 11.92
C ILE A 112 2.66 -9.09 12.54
N GLU A 113 3.42 -10.15 12.24
CA GLU A 113 3.19 -11.48 12.79
C GLU A 113 3.44 -11.45 14.29
N LEU A 114 2.46 -11.92 15.05
CA LEU A 114 2.56 -12.02 16.49
C LEU A 114 2.06 -13.40 16.93
N PRO A 115 2.84 -14.16 17.72
CA PRO A 115 2.40 -15.44 18.28
C PRO A 115 1.09 -15.29 19.07
N LYS A 116 0.29 -16.36 19.10
CA LYS A 116 -1.01 -16.35 19.79
C LYS A 116 -0.89 -16.16 21.30
N ASP A 117 0.21 -16.64 21.88
CA ASP A 117 0.56 -16.58 23.29
C ASP A 117 1.30 -15.31 23.69
N ASP A 118 1.54 -14.39 22.74
CA ASP A 118 2.15 -13.10 23.05
C ASP A 118 1.15 -12.22 23.85
N PRO A 119 1.59 -11.57 24.95
CA PRO A 119 0.73 -10.68 25.73
C PRO A 119 0.09 -9.54 24.94
N GLU A 120 0.75 -9.07 23.87
CA GLU A 120 0.25 -8.00 23.01
C GLU A 120 -0.85 -8.49 22.06
N ALA A 121 -1.04 -9.82 21.92
CA ALA A 121 -2.05 -10.39 21.04
C ALA A 121 -3.47 -10.07 21.51
N GLU A 122 -3.71 -9.64 22.75
CA GLU A 122 -5.04 -9.19 23.18
C GLU A 122 -5.41 -7.79 22.65
N ARG A 123 -4.45 -7.05 22.08
CA ARG A 123 -4.69 -5.70 21.57
C ARG A 123 -5.36 -5.73 20.18
N PRO A 124 -6.21 -4.73 19.87
CA PRO A 124 -6.75 -4.55 18.53
C PRO A 124 -5.61 -4.47 17.50
N PHE A 125 -5.79 -5.11 16.34
CA PHE A 125 -4.79 -5.19 15.26
C PHE A 125 -3.51 -5.99 15.56
N TYR A 126 -3.39 -6.66 16.71
CA TYR A 126 -2.25 -7.52 17.05
C TYR A 126 -2.67 -8.98 17.19
N GLY A 127 -1.88 -9.89 16.63
CA GLY A 127 -2.13 -11.32 16.69
C GLY A 127 -1.63 -12.05 15.44
N PRO A 128 -1.84 -13.38 15.39
CA PRO A 128 -1.36 -14.19 14.29
C PRO A 128 -2.07 -13.82 12.99
N ASN A 129 -1.31 -13.75 11.90
CA ASN A 129 -1.90 -13.63 10.58
C ASN A 129 -2.61 -14.93 10.20
N LYS A 130 -3.53 -14.82 9.22
CA LYS A 130 -4.09 -15.99 8.56
C LYS A 130 -3.18 -16.32 7.39
N TRP A 131 -2.72 -17.57 7.32
CA TRP A 131 -1.85 -18.05 6.24
C TRP A 131 -2.56 -19.19 5.50
N PRO A 132 -2.56 -19.21 4.15
CA PRO A 132 -2.91 -20.42 3.41
C PRO A 132 -1.96 -21.55 3.82
N ALA A 133 -2.44 -22.78 3.76
CA ALA A 133 -1.59 -23.94 4.05
C ALA A 133 -0.49 -24.05 2.99
N GLU A 134 0.71 -24.47 3.41
CA GLU A 134 1.91 -24.54 2.56
C GLU A 134 1.72 -25.49 1.36
N ASP A 135 0.90 -26.52 1.50
CA ASP A 135 0.53 -27.45 0.42
C ASP A 135 -0.46 -26.86 -0.59
N ILE A 136 -1.23 -25.85 -0.19
CA ILE A 136 -2.17 -25.12 -1.06
C ILE A 136 -1.44 -24.02 -1.82
N LEU A 137 -0.58 -23.27 -1.14
CA LEU A 137 0.12 -22.12 -1.71
C LEU A 137 1.59 -22.07 -1.27
N PRO A 138 2.45 -22.95 -1.84
CA PRO A 138 3.85 -23.07 -1.43
C PRO A 138 4.65 -21.77 -1.59
N GLY A 139 5.45 -21.45 -0.57
CA GLY A 139 6.33 -20.28 -0.54
C GLY A 139 5.63 -18.95 -0.27
N TRP A 140 4.29 -18.88 -0.34
CA TRP A 140 3.55 -17.62 -0.26
C TRP A 140 3.76 -16.87 1.05
N ARG A 141 3.69 -17.59 2.18
CA ARG A 141 3.93 -17.01 3.50
C ARG A 141 5.32 -16.36 3.57
N GLY A 142 6.35 -17.10 3.16
CA GLY A 142 7.73 -16.61 3.21
C GLY A 142 7.95 -15.37 2.34
N THR A 143 7.41 -15.35 1.12
CA THR A 143 7.48 -14.19 0.21
C THR A 143 6.78 -12.97 0.84
N MET A 144 5.58 -13.13 1.38
CA MET A 144 4.80 -12.02 1.94
C MET A 144 5.34 -11.50 3.28
N GLU A 145 5.84 -12.38 4.15
CA GLU A 145 6.52 -11.97 5.39
C GLU A 145 7.79 -11.16 5.07
N LYS A 146 8.60 -11.62 4.12
CA LYS A 146 9.78 -10.89 3.67
C LYS A 146 9.42 -9.55 3.06
N TYR A 147 8.40 -9.50 2.19
CA TYR A 147 7.97 -8.24 1.58
C TYR A 147 7.43 -7.24 2.62
N HIS A 148 6.62 -7.70 3.57
CA HIS A 148 6.14 -6.86 4.68
C HIS A 148 7.30 -6.22 5.44
N GLN A 149 8.34 -6.99 5.77
CA GLN A 149 9.53 -6.49 6.47
C GLN A 149 10.33 -5.48 5.63
N GLU A 150 10.57 -5.77 4.35
CA GLU A 150 11.32 -4.88 3.47
C GLU A 150 10.54 -3.57 3.22
N ALA A 151 9.24 -3.64 2.94
CA ALA A 151 8.40 -2.45 2.78
C ALA A 151 8.32 -1.61 4.07
N LEU A 152 8.28 -2.25 5.25
CA LEU A 152 8.33 -1.55 6.53
C LEU A 152 9.65 -0.79 6.71
N LYS A 153 10.79 -1.38 6.34
CA LYS A 153 12.08 -0.67 6.37
C LYS A 153 12.06 0.58 5.49
N VAL A 154 11.54 0.46 4.27
CA VAL A 154 11.37 1.59 3.34
C VAL A 154 10.51 2.69 3.96
N ALA A 155 9.38 2.33 4.58
CA ALA A 155 8.49 3.29 5.25
C ALA A 155 9.20 4.02 6.41
N LEU A 156 10.02 3.32 7.20
CA LEU A 156 10.79 3.91 8.30
C LEU A 156 11.89 4.86 7.79
N GLU A 157 12.55 4.56 6.68
CA GLU A 157 13.51 5.48 6.07
C GLU A 157 12.82 6.74 5.52
N ILE A 158 11.63 6.60 4.93
CA ILE A 158 10.84 7.77 4.51
C ILE A 158 10.41 8.58 5.74
N ALA A 159 10.04 7.94 6.86
CA ALA A 159 9.71 8.65 8.09
C ALA A 159 10.87 9.52 8.60
N LYS A 160 12.12 9.08 8.48
CA LYS A 160 13.30 9.91 8.80
C LYS A 160 13.39 11.15 7.91
N ILE A 161 13.12 10.99 6.61
CA ILE A 161 13.12 12.11 5.66
C ILE A 161 11.97 13.09 5.98
N ILE A 162 10.80 12.59 6.38
CA ILE A 162 9.69 13.42 6.86
C ILE A 162 10.09 14.21 8.12
N ALA A 163 10.77 13.58 9.07
CA ALA A 163 11.24 14.27 10.27
C ALA A 163 12.16 15.45 9.92
N LEU A 164 13.09 15.24 9.00
CA LEU A 164 13.98 16.30 8.50
C LEU A 164 13.21 17.39 7.74
N ALA A 165 12.20 17.05 6.95
CA ALA A 165 11.35 18.01 6.23
C ALA A 165 10.55 18.94 7.18
N LEU A 166 10.27 18.43 8.38
CA LEU A 166 9.63 19.14 9.49
C LEU A 166 10.61 19.84 10.43
N ASP A 167 11.90 19.88 10.07
CA ASP A 167 12.98 20.46 10.89
C ASP A 167 13.10 19.81 12.28
N MET A 168 12.84 18.51 12.37
CA MET A 168 12.91 17.68 13.58
C MET A 168 14.17 16.81 13.61
N ASP A 169 14.42 16.16 14.75
CA ASP A 169 15.44 15.10 14.84
C ASP A 169 15.14 13.95 13.87
N VAL A 170 16.18 13.43 13.19
CA VAL A 170 16.02 12.43 12.13
C VAL A 170 15.32 11.16 12.62
N ASP A 171 15.53 10.77 13.88
CA ASP A 171 14.97 9.56 14.46
C ASP A 171 13.69 9.85 15.27
N PHE A 172 13.15 11.08 15.19
CA PHE A 172 11.98 11.50 15.96
C PHE A 172 10.80 10.52 15.84
N PHE A 173 10.42 10.14 14.61
CA PHE A 173 9.31 9.20 14.41
C PHE A 173 9.65 7.74 14.72
N LEU A 174 10.93 7.40 14.93
CA LEU A 174 11.33 6.04 15.28
C LEU A 174 11.18 5.74 16.77
N GLN A 175 10.83 6.74 17.58
CA GLN A 175 10.61 6.55 19.01
C GLN A 175 9.43 5.59 19.27
N PRO A 176 9.45 4.85 20.40
CA PRO A 176 8.42 3.86 20.74
C PRO A 176 6.97 4.37 20.71
N GLU A 177 6.77 5.66 21.00
CA GLU A 177 5.48 6.35 21.03
C GLU A 177 4.89 6.61 19.63
N TYR A 178 5.72 6.52 18.58
CA TYR A 178 5.36 6.76 17.19
C TYR A 178 5.48 5.47 16.36
N LEU A 179 6.54 5.33 15.56
CA LEU A 179 6.77 4.17 14.68
C LEU A 179 7.74 3.15 15.26
N GLY A 180 8.17 3.29 16.52
CA GLY A 180 8.99 2.27 17.19
C GLY A 180 8.24 0.95 17.45
N LYS A 181 6.90 1.01 17.52
CA LYS A 181 6.00 -0.17 17.54
C LYS A 181 4.79 0.07 16.62
N PRO A 182 5.01 0.10 15.29
CA PRO A 182 3.99 0.57 14.36
C PRO A 182 2.91 -0.48 14.15
N ILE A 183 1.68 -0.04 13.90
CA ILE A 183 0.66 -0.89 13.30
C ILE A 183 0.91 -0.88 11.78
N ALA A 184 1.72 -1.81 11.30
CA ALA A 184 2.07 -1.93 9.89
C ALA A 184 1.22 -3.01 9.20
N THR A 185 0.44 -2.61 8.20
CA THR A 185 -0.46 -3.49 7.44
C THR A 185 -0.03 -3.54 5.98
N LEU A 186 0.27 -4.73 5.49
CA LEU A 186 0.36 -5.04 4.07
C LEU A 186 -1.03 -5.43 3.57
N ARG A 187 -1.45 -4.78 2.49
CA ARG A 187 -2.72 -5.03 1.84
C ARG A 187 -2.50 -5.47 0.40
N LEU A 188 -2.87 -6.70 0.10
CA LEU A 188 -2.93 -7.20 -1.27
C LEU A 188 -4.30 -6.88 -1.85
N LEU A 189 -4.35 -6.45 -3.09
CA LEU A 189 -5.57 -6.07 -3.79
C LEU A 189 -5.61 -6.71 -5.16
N HIS A 190 -6.77 -7.25 -5.52
CA HIS A 190 -7.06 -7.72 -6.86
C HIS A 190 -8.38 -7.12 -7.32
N TYR A 191 -8.32 -6.40 -8.43
CA TYR A 191 -9.47 -5.77 -9.07
C TYR A 191 -9.92 -6.66 -10.21
N GLU A 192 -11.21 -7.02 -10.25
CA GLU A 192 -11.72 -7.77 -11.40
C GLU A 192 -11.69 -6.90 -12.66
N GLY A 193 -11.38 -7.50 -13.81
CA GLY A 193 -11.31 -6.83 -15.13
C GLY A 193 -12.65 -6.32 -15.69
N LYS A 194 -13.64 -6.04 -14.85
CA LYS A 194 -14.79 -5.24 -15.26
C LYS A 194 -14.32 -3.80 -15.40
N TYR A 195 -14.54 -3.20 -16.58
CA TYR A 195 -14.27 -1.79 -16.79
C TYR A 195 -15.01 -0.96 -15.73
N SER A 196 -14.26 -0.13 -14.99
CA SER A 196 -14.85 0.90 -14.13
C SER A 196 -15.81 1.75 -14.97
N ASP A 197 -17.02 1.94 -14.46
CA ASP A 197 -18.04 2.78 -15.07
C ASP A 197 -18.55 3.76 -14.00
N PRO A 198 -17.85 4.90 -13.81
CA PRO A 198 -18.21 5.91 -12.82
C PRO A 198 -19.65 6.43 -13.00
N ALA A 199 -20.14 6.50 -14.24
CA ALA A 199 -21.51 6.93 -14.53
C ALA A 199 -22.57 5.95 -13.99
N LYS A 200 -22.18 4.69 -13.75
CA LYS A 200 -23.01 3.66 -13.12
C LYS A 200 -22.64 3.38 -11.66
N GLY A 201 -21.75 4.17 -11.08
CA GLY A 201 -21.25 3.95 -9.71
C GLY A 201 -20.42 2.67 -9.55
N ILE A 202 -19.75 2.23 -10.64
CA ILE A 202 -18.88 1.04 -10.64
C ILE A 202 -17.44 1.52 -10.55
N PHE A 203 -16.86 1.39 -9.35
CA PHE A 203 -15.46 1.71 -9.09
C PHE A 203 -14.72 0.49 -8.56
N GLY A 204 -13.46 0.31 -8.96
CA GLY A 204 -12.57 -0.69 -8.35
C GLY A 204 -12.39 -0.43 -6.86
N ALA A 205 -12.07 0.82 -6.51
CA ALA A 205 -12.11 1.35 -5.15
C ALA A 205 -12.74 2.74 -5.16
N GLY A 206 -13.68 2.99 -4.26
CA GLY A 206 -14.30 4.32 -4.11
C GLY A 206 -13.30 5.39 -3.62
N ALA A 207 -13.68 6.65 -3.76
CA ALA A 207 -12.90 7.78 -3.25
C ALA A 207 -12.71 7.71 -1.73
N HIS A 208 -11.47 7.78 -1.26
CA HIS A 208 -11.14 7.71 0.17
C HIS A 208 -9.80 8.38 0.49
N SER A 209 -9.57 8.57 1.78
CA SER A 209 -8.28 8.90 2.37
C SER A 209 -7.81 7.74 3.24
N ASP A 210 -6.52 7.42 3.20
CA ASP A 210 -5.95 6.40 4.08
C ASP A 210 -5.91 6.88 5.54
N TYR A 211 -6.04 5.94 6.47
CA TYR A 211 -6.12 6.20 7.92
C TYR A 211 -4.74 6.25 8.61
N GLY A 212 -3.64 6.01 7.87
CA GLY A 212 -2.28 5.81 8.41
C GLY A 212 -1.35 7.01 8.28
N PHE A 213 -0.09 6.83 8.71
CA PHE A 213 0.97 7.85 8.61
C PHE A 213 1.52 7.99 7.19
N ILE A 214 1.87 6.86 6.55
CA ILE A 214 2.34 6.77 5.16
C ILE A 214 1.74 5.51 4.54
N THR A 215 1.34 5.60 3.27
CA THR A 215 1.02 4.44 2.44
C THR A 215 2.08 4.28 1.36
N LEU A 216 2.72 3.11 1.32
CA LEU A 216 3.52 2.69 0.16
C LEU A 216 2.62 1.90 -0.78
N LEU A 217 2.44 2.41 -2.00
CA LEU A 217 1.60 1.79 -3.00
C LEU A 217 2.45 1.29 -4.15
N ALA A 218 2.46 -0.02 -4.35
CA ALA A 218 3.00 -0.65 -5.54
C ALA A 218 1.84 -1.10 -6.43
N THR A 219 1.87 -0.73 -7.71
CA THR A 219 0.92 -1.18 -8.73
C THR A 219 1.62 -2.08 -9.72
N ASP A 220 0.86 -2.91 -10.40
CA ASP A 220 1.33 -3.58 -11.61
C ASP A 220 1.31 -2.58 -12.80
N GLU A 221 1.48 -3.08 -14.02
CA GLU A 221 1.45 -2.28 -15.24
C GLU A 221 0.02 -1.80 -15.61
N ASN A 222 -1.02 -2.16 -14.85
CA ASN A 222 -2.38 -1.75 -15.13
C ASN A 222 -2.67 -0.36 -14.55
N TYR A 223 -3.05 0.57 -15.43
CA TYR A 223 -3.46 1.92 -15.04
C TYR A 223 -4.86 1.93 -14.42
N GLY A 224 -5.06 2.76 -13.39
CA GLY A 224 -6.39 2.91 -12.76
C GLY A 224 -6.42 3.75 -11.48
N LEU A 225 -5.26 4.00 -10.86
CA LEU A 225 -5.17 4.89 -9.70
C LEU A 225 -5.40 6.34 -10.12
N GLN A 226 -6.31 7.02 -9.41
CA GLN A 226 -6.58 8.44 -9.58
C GLN A 226 -6.46 9.14 -8.22
N LYS A 227 -5.97 10.38 -8.22
CA LYS A 227 -5.91 11.23 -7.02
C LYS A 227 -6.72 12.50 -7.20
N LEU A 228 -7.29 12.97 -6.10
CA LEU A 228 -7.93 14.28 -6.06
C LEU A 228 -6.85 15.36 -5.91
N VAL A 229 -6.85 16.34 -6.80
CA VAL A 229 -5.95 17.51 -6.68
C VAL A 229 -6.76 18.68 -6.11
N PRO A 230 -6.29 19.34 -5.03
CA PRO A 230 -6.95 20.55 -4.56
C PRO A 230 -6.72 21.66 -5.60
N MET A 231 -7.74 22.01 -6.37
CA MET A 231 -7.79 23.32 -7.02
C MET A 231 -8.64 24.23 -6.16
N HIS A 232 -8.17 25.47 -5.99
CA HIS A 232 -9.00 26.55 -5.47
C HIS A 232 -10.33 26.53 -6.24
N THR A 233 -11.40 26.14 -5.54
CA THR A 233 -12.83 26.20 -5.87
C THR A 233 -13.59 25.00 -6.45
N GLU A 234 -13.03 23.95 -7.05
CA GLU A 234 -13.83 22.75 -7.44
C GLU A 234 -13.03 21.44 -7.45
N CYS A 235 -13.61 20.36 -6.89
CA CYS A 235 -13.05 19.00 -6.84
C CYS A 235 -13.23 18.29 -8.20
N ASN A 236 -12.14 17.96 -8.90
CA ASN A 236 -12.16 17.14 -10.11
C ASN A 236 -11.12 16.01 -10.04
N TRP A 237 -11.52 14.82 -10.53
CA TRP A 237 -10.68 13.61 -10.62
C TRP A 237 -9.83 13.63 -11.91
N TRP A 238 -8.56 13.24 -11.83
CA TRP A 238 -7.66 13.12 -12.99
C TRP A 238 -7.13 11.68 -13.12
N SER A 239 -7.00 11.21 -14.37
CA SER A 239 -6.42 9.93 -14.81
C SER A 239 -4.91 9.98 -14.95
#